data_AF-A8UYC5-F1
#
_entry.id   AF-A8UYC5-F1
#
_cell.length_a   1.000
_cell.length_b   1.000
_cell.length_c   1.000
_cell.angle_alpha   90.00
_cell.angle_beta   90.00
_cell.angle_gamma   90.00
#
_symmetry.space_group_name_H-M   'P 1'
#
loop_
_entity.id
_entity.type
_entity.pdbx_description
1 polymer ?
#
loop_
_entity_poly.entity_id
_entity_poly.type
_entity_poly.pdbx_seq_one_letter_code
_entity_poly.pdbx_strand_id
1 'polypeptide(L)'
;MCASFGELDIQEIKEDVLSLCRDMNLPVREVYVSADFKEEVYQVEVELFKEYSSIEELLKEELEIESRLSERYGETLEINIVSLDEEE
;
A
#
# COMPACT_ATOMS: atom_id res chain seq x y z
N MET A 1 -9.11 17.22 6.66
CA MET A 1 -8.60 17.01 8.03
C MET A 1 -7.79 15.75 7.93
N CYS A 2 -6.46 15.80 8.10
CA CYS A 2 -5.61 14.61 8.02
C CYS A 2 -5.75 13.81 9.32
N ALA A 3 -5.73 12.49 9.22
CA ALA A 3 -5.73 11.61 10.39
C ALA A 3 -4.38 11.69 11.14
N SER A 4 -4.40 11.53 12.46
CA SER A 4 -3.16 11.46 13.26
C SER A 4 -2.67 10.02 13.37
N PHE A 5 -1.35 9.84 13.43
CA PHE A 5 -0.74 8.53 13.69
C PHE A 5 -1.23 7.92 15.02
N GLY A 6 -1.54 6.62 15.03
CA GLY A 6 -2.09 5.90 16.19
C GLY A 6 -3.61 6.01 16.40
N GLU A 7 -4.29 6.93 15.70
CA GLU A 7 -5.77 7.00 15.66
C GLU A 7 -6.36 6.14 14.52
N LEU A 8 -5.50 5.71 13.59
CA LEU A 8 -5.90 4.94 12.42
C LEU A 8 -6.02 3.44 12.72
N ASP A 9 -7.14 2.88 12.29
CA ASP A 9 -7.36 1.44 12.39
C ASP A 9 -6.62 0.72 11.26
N ILE A 10 -5.75 -0.22 11.64
CA ILE A 10 -4.93 -1.01 10.72
C ILE A 10 -5.82 -1.78 9.72
N GLN A 11 -6.99 -2.25 10.17
CA GLN A 11 -7.92 -2.97 9.32
C GLN A 11 -8.56 -2.02 8.31
N GLU A 12 -8.88 -0.78 8.69
CA GLU A 12 -9.38 0.24 7.76
C GLU A 12 -8.34 0.55 6.67
N ILE A 13 -7.08 0.78 7.05
CA ILE A 13 -5.99 1.02 6.08
C ILE A 13 -5.89 -0.15 5.10
N LYS A 14 -5.93 -1.39 5.61
CA LYS A 14 -5.88 -2.59 4.79
C LYS A 14 -7.06 -2.67 3.81
N GLU A 15 -8.28 -2.37 4.25
CA GLU A 15 -9.47 -2.38 3.38
C GLU A 15 -9.42 -1.31 2.30
N ASP A 16 -8.96 -0.10 2.64
CA ASP A 16 -8.77 1.01 1.72
C ASP A 16 -7.75 0.67 0.62
N VAL A 17 -6.59 0.14 1.01
CA VAL A 17 -5.53 -0.31 0.08
C VAL A 17 -6.07 -1.42 -0.83
N LEU A 18 -6.74 -2.43 -0.27
CA LEU A 18 -7.35 -3.52 -1.06
C LEU A 18 -8.38 -2.99 -2.05
N SER A 19 -9.21 -2.03 -1.65
CA SER A 19 -10.19 -1.41 -2.55
C SER A 19 -9.50 -0.67 -3.68
N LEU A 20 -8.44 0.09 -3.38
CA LEU A 20 -7.71 0.86 -4.38
C LEU A 20 -7.00 -0.05 -5.39
N CYS A 21 -6.34 -1.11 -4.91
CA CYS A 21 -5.70 -2.09 -5.79
C CYS A 21 -6.73 -2.78 -6.71
N ARG A 22 -7.95 -3.05 -6.22
CA ARG A 22 -9.04 -3.59 -7.06
C ARG A 22 -9.48 -2.61 -8.13
N ASP A 23 -9.64 -1.33 -7.82
CA ASP A 23 -9.95 -0.27 -8.80
C ASP A 23 -8.87 -0.19 -9.89
N MET A 24 -7.61 -0.39 -9.52
CA MET A 24 -6.47 -0.43 -10.43
C MET A 24 -6.32 -1.76 -11.20
N ASN A 25 -7.18 -2.75 -10.95
CA ASN A 25 -7.09 -4.12 -11.47
C ASN A 25 -5.75 -4.82 -11.15
N LEU A 26 -5.18 -4.54 -9.97
CA LEU A 26 -3.96 -5.21 -9.51
C LEU A 26 -4.31 -6.59 -8.93
N PRO A 27 -3.57 -7.65 -9.29
CA PRO A 27 -3.79 -9.00 -8.78
C PRO A 27 -3.17 -9.16 -7.38
N VAL A 28 -3.82 -8.57 -6.37
CA VAL A 28 -3.33 -8.64 -4.99
C VAL A 28 -3.45 -10.05 -4.41
N ARG A 29 -2.33 -10.56 -3.89
CA ARG A 29 -2.26 -11.78 -3.07
C ARG A 29 -2.65 -11.46 -1.64
N GLU A 30 -1.90 -10.56 -1.01
CA GLU A 30 -2.06 -10.21 0.39
C GLU A 30 -1.61 -8.77 0.64
N VAL A 31 -2.15 -8.16 1.69
CA VAL A 31 -1.76 -6.84 2.16
C VAL A 31 -1.43 -6.93 3.63
N TYR A 32 -0.22 -6.50 3.99
CA TYR A 32 0.24 -6.38 5.35
C TYR A 32 0.34 -4.91 5.71
N VAL A 33 -0.05 -4.59 6.94
CA VAL A 33 0.05 -3.24 7.47
C VAL A 33 0.76 -3.36 8.80
N SER A 34 1.92 -2.72 8.88
CA SER A 34 2.74 -2.63 10.08
C SER A 34 2.86 -1.16 10.49
N ALA A 35 2.99 -0.90 11.78
CA ALA A 35 3.19 0.46 12.29
C ALA A 35 4.66 0.61 12.70
N ASP A 36 5.38 1.52 12.06
CA ASP A 36 6.70 1.94 12.52
C ASP A 36 6.55 3.10 13.52
N PHE A 37 6.71 2.76 14.80
CA PHE A 37 6.58 3.72 15.89
C PHE A 37 7.76 4.69 16.00
N LYS A 38 8.89 4.44 15.31
CA LYS A 38 10.04 5.35 15.35
C LYS A 38 9.87 6.49 14.35
N GLU A 39 9.34 6.17 13.18
CA GLU A 39 9.11 7.12 12.10
C GLU A 39 7.67 7.67 12.13
N GLU A 40 6.82 7.13 12.99
CA GLU A 40 5.40 7.52 13.13
C GLU A 40 4.63 7.36 11.80
N VAL A 41 4.92 6.26 11.10
CA VAL A 41 4.31 5.91 9.82
C VAL A 41 3.75 4.49 9.85
N TYR A 42 2.74 4.24 9.03
CA TYR A 42 2.24 2.91 8.74
C TYR A 42 2.88 2.41 7.45
N GLN A 43 3.64 1.33 7.55
CA GLN A 43 4.21 0.64 6.41
C GLN A 43 3.20 -0.38 5.89
N VAL A 44 2.85 -0.26 4.62
CA VAL A 44 1.91 -1.14 3.95
C VAL A 44 2.66 -1.92 2.89
N GLU A 45 2.69 -3.24 3.03
CA GLU A 45 3.29 -4.13 2.05
C GLU A 45 2.16 -4.80 1.26
N VAL A 46 2.16 -4.58 -0.06
CA VAL A 46 1.17 -5.13 -0.99
C VAL A 46 1.84 -6.20 -1.84
N GLU A 47 1.50 -7.46 -1.59
CA GLU A 47 1.96 -8.58 -2.39
C GLU A 47 1.08 -8.73 -3.64
N LEU A 48 1.70 -8.72 -4.82
CA LEU A 48 1.01 -8.86 -6.10
C LEU A 48 1.48 -10.11 -6.85
N PHE A 49 0.53 -10.84 -7.43
CA PHE A 49 0.78 -11.88 -8.43
C PHE A 49 0.99 -11.24 -9.80
N LYS A 50 2.04 -10.42 -9.91
CA LYS A 50 2.39 -9.68 -11.11
C LYS A 50 3.90 -9.52 -11.16
N GLU A 51 4.53 -10.02 -12.22
CA GLU A 51 5.91 -9.70 -12.53
C GLU A 51 5.99 -8.34 -13.23
N TYR A 52 6.81 -7.45 -12.68
CA TYR A 52 7.09 -6.17 -13.32
C TYR A 52 8.27 -6.32 -14.28
N SER A 53 8.06 -5.87 -15.51
CA SER A 53 9.13 -5.85 -16.52
C SER A 53 10.20 -4.80 -16.21
N SER A 54 9.93 -3.83 -15.33
CA SER A 54 10.85 -2.75 -14.96
C SER A 54 10.49 -2.18 -13.59
N ILE A 55 11.51 -1.78 -12.83
CA ILE A 55 11.35 -1.14 -11.52
C ILE A 55 10.52 0.15 -11.63
N GLU A 56 10.65 0.89 -12.73
CA GLU A 56 9.85 2.11 -12.97
C GLU A 56 8.34 1.84 -13.00
N GLU A 57 7.90 0.68 -13.51
CA GLU A 57 6.49 0.33 -13.55
C GLU A 57 5.95 0.01 -12.15
N LEU A 58 6.76 -0.69 -11.35
CA LEU A 58 6.48 -0.97 -9.94
C LEU A 58 6.37 0.34 -9.14
N LEU A 59 7.39 1.19 -9.21
CA LEU A 59 7.42 2.49 -8.50
C LEU A 59 6.25 3.39 -8.91
N LYS A 60 5.83 3.34 -10.18
CA LYS A 60 4.68 4.12 -10.65
C LYS A 60 3.38 3.66 -9.98
N GLU A 61 3.20 2.36 -9.80
CA GLU A 61 2.01 1.82 -9.11
C GLU A 61 2.06 2.11 -7.61
N GLU A 62 3.22 1.99 -6.95
CA GLU A 62 3.41 2.39 -5.55
C GLU A 62 3.03 3.86 -5.33
N LEU A 63 3.58 4.76 -6.14
CA LEU A 63 3.31 6.19 -6.07
C LEU A 63 1.84 6.53 -6.34
N GLU A 64 1.17 5.79 -7.23
CA GLU A 64 -0.25 6.02 -7.49
C GLU A 64 -1.12 5.61 -6.30
N ILE A 65 -0.80 4.49 -5.65
CA ILE A 65 -1.48 4.01 -4.44
C ILE A 65 -1.24 4.99 -3.29
N GLU A 66 0.01 5.36 -3.05
CA GLU A 66 0.40 6.31 -2.01
C GLU A 66 -0.27 7.67 -2.24
N SER A 67 -0.24 8.21 -3.45
CA SER A 67 -0.84 9.51 -3.75
C SER A 67 -2.33 9.55 -3.44
N ARG A 68 -3.08 8.49 -3.77
CA ARG A 68 -4.52 8.38 -3.48
C ARG A 68 -4.80 8.28 -1.98
N LEU A 69 -4.00 7.51 -1.25
CA LEU A 69 -4.16 7.32 0.19
C LEU A 69 -3.69 8.55 0.98
N SER A 70 -2.71 9.29 0.46
CA SER A 70 -2.19 10.52 1.07
C SER A 70 -3.27 11.62 1.20
N GLU A 71 -4.30 11.61 0.35
CA GLU A 71 -5.43 12.54 0.49
C GLU A 71 -6.23 12.30 1.79
N ARG A 72 -6.26 11.05 2.27
CA ARG A 72 -7.00 10.64 3.47
C ARG A 72 -6.10 10.57 4.71
N TYR A 73 -4.94 9.97 4.55
CA TYR A 73 -4.03 9.62 5.63
C TYR A 73 -2.81 10.56 5.71
N GLY A 74 -2.52 11.34 4.67
CA GLY A 74 -1.37 12.23 4.62
C GLY A 74 -0.06 11.46 4.43
N GLU A 75 1.03 12.02 4.95
CA GLU A 75 2.39 11.47 4.87
C GLU A 75 2.65 10.34 5.90
N THR A 76 1.60 9.86 6.59
CA THR A 76 1.72 8.80 7.61
C THR A 76 1.61 7.39 7.06
N LEU A 77 1.52 7.22 5.73
CA LEU A 77 1.50 5.92 5.07
C LEU A 77 2.67 5.81 4.10
N GLU A 78 3.35 4.68 4.14
CA GLU A 78 4.38 4.29 3.18
C GLU A 78 3.91 2.99 2.51
N ILE A 79 3.87 2.99 1.17
CA ILE A 79 3.40 1.84 0.39
C ILE A 79 4.59 1.17 -0.27
N ASN A 80 4.69 -0.14 -0.10
CA ASN A 80 5.70 -0.96 -0.74
C ASN A 80 5.03 -2.14 -1.47
N ILE A 81 5.26 -2.26 -2.77
CA ILE A 81 4.75 -3.35 -3.60
C ILE A 81 5.80 -4.45 -3.68
N VAL A 82 5.40 -5.66 -3.33
CA VAL A 82 6.21 -6.87 -3.47
C VAL A 82 5.65 -7.69 -4.62
N SER A 83 6.41 -7.80 -5.71
CA SER A 83 6.08 -8.68 -6.83
C SER A 83 6.47 -10.10 -6.51
N LEU A 84 5.52 -11.02 -6.61
CA LEU A 84 5.76 -12.45 -6.49
C LEU A 84 5.47 -13.11 -7.84
N ASP A 85 6.35 -14.03 -8.23
CA ASP A 85 6.10 -14.93 -9.34
C ASP A 85 4.85 -15.80 -9.04
N GLU A 86 4.00 -16.05 -10.05
CA GLU A 86 2.78 -16.88 -9.93
C GLU A 86 3.06 -18.38 -9.63
N GLU A 87 4.31 -18.77 -9.34
CA GLU A 87 4.73 -20.14 -9.01
C GLU A 87 4.85 -20.37 -7.49
N GLU A 88 3.71 -20.44 -6.78
CA GLU A 88 3.58 -21.21 -5.52
C GLU A 88 2.27 -22.02 -5.47
#